data_AF-A0A1S1XCU1-F1
#
_entry.id   AF-A0A1S1XCU1-F1
#
_cell.length_a   1.000
_cell.length_b   1.000
_cell.length_c   1.000
_cell.angle_alpha   90.00
_cell.angle_beta   90.00
_cell.angle_gamma   90.00
#
_symmetry.space_group_name_H-M   'P 1'
#
loop_
_entity.id
_entity.type
_entity.pdbx_description
1 polymer ?
#
loop_
_entity_poly.entity_id
_entity_poly.type
_entity_poly.pdbx_seq_one_letter_code
_entity_poly.pdbx_strand_id
1 'polypeptide(L)'
;MKFSSHFLFTGAAILTLLGLAGHEYLILPVAFLLAFIGLSAADREQNADMASHATAMLVPASQRPLLPLDAFRGQDLMFYRAGSPVYRTLIARDSRWQLLGEQGEVSEEPGCIRVYPGYLYRRQR
;
A
#
# COMPACT_ATOMS: atom_id res chain seq x y z
N MET A 1 -8.63 -24.96 -13.01
CA MET A 1 -8.31 -23.96 -14.05
C MET A 1 -8.83 -22.60 -13.56
N LYS A 2 -7.98 -21.57 -13.47
CA LYS A 2 -8.43 -20.21 -13.12
C LYS A 2 -9.09 -19.61 -14.36
N PHE A 3 -10.40 -19.38 -14.32
CA PHE A 3 -11.09 -18.59 -15.35
C PHE A 3 -10.70 -17.12 -15.15
N SER A 4 -9.63 -16.68 -15.82
CA SER A 4 -9.23 -15.28 -15.81
C SER A 4 -10.17 -14.45 -16.70
N SER A 5 -10.43 -13.21 -16.30
CA SER A 5 -11.18 -12.24 -17.09
C SER A 5 -10.68 -12.13 -18.55
N HIS A 6 -9.36 -12.17 -18.74
CA HIS A 6 -8.70 -12.20 -20.06
C HIS A 6 -9.13 -13.36 -20.95
N PHE A 7 -9.30 -14.56 -20.40
CA PHE A 7 -9.71 -15.73 -21.18
C PHE A 7 -11.14 -15.56 -21.71
N LEU A 8 -12.05 -15.04 -20.87
CA LEU A 8 -13.44 -14.79 -21.23
C LEU A 8 -13.57 -13.68 -22.28
N PHE A 9 -12.79 -12.61 -22.16
CA PHE A 9 -12.79 -11.52 -23.13
C PHE A 9 -12.23 -11.96 -24.49
N THR A 10 -11.14 -12.74 -24.49
CA THR A 10 -10.55 -13.26 -25.72
C THR A 10 -11.50 -14.24 -26.42
N GLY A 11 -12.15 -15.14 -25.66
CA GLY A 11 -13.15 -16.06 -26.20
C GLY A 11 -14.36 -15.34 -26.78
N ALA A 12 -14.88 -14.31 -26.08
CA ALA A 12 -15.98 -13.49 -26.58
C ALA A 12 -15.62 -12.74 -27.87
N ALA A 13 -14.42 -12.18 -27.97
CA ALA A 13 -13.95 -11.49 -29.17
C ALA A 13 -13.85 -12.42 -30.39
N ILE A 14 -13.29 -13.62 -30.19
CA ILE A 14 -13.18 -14.63 -31.25
C ILE A 14 -14.56 -15.11 -31.72
N LEU A 15 -15.47 -15.40 -30.79
CA LEU A 15 -16.85 -15.79 -31.12
C LEU A 15 -17.61 -14.69 -31.84
N THR A 16 -17.39 -13.42 -31.47
CA THR A 16 -17.99 -12.27 -32.14
C THR A 16 -17.50 -12.17 -33.58
N LEU A 17 -16.18 -12.31 -33.82
CA LEU A 17 -15.59 -12.27 -35.16
C LEU A 17 -16.09 -13.41 -36.03
N LEU A 18 -16.14 -14.64 -35.50
CA LEU A 18 -16.66 -15.81 -36.20
C LEU A 18 -18.14 -15.66 -36.56
N GLY A 19 -18.96 -15.21 -35.60
CA GLY A 19 -20.38 -14.97 -35.81
C GLY A 19 -20.67 -13.90 -36.86
N LEU A 20 -19.88 -12.83 -36.86
CA LEU A 20 -20.03 -11.74 -37.83
C LEU A 20 -19.57 -12.17 -39.24
N ALA A 21 -18.44 -12.87 -39.34
CA ALA A 21 -17.87 -13.32 -40.61
C ALA A 21 -18.68 -14.46 -41.25
N GLY A 22 -19.28 -15.33 -40.43
CA GLY A 22 -20.11 -16.45 -40.88
C GLY A 22 -21.58 -16.10 -41.10
N HIS A 23 -22.02 -14.86 -40.82
CA HIS A 23 -23.44 -14.48 -40.73
C HIS A 23 -24.26 -15.36 -39.76
N GLU A 24 -23.60 -16.00 -38.79
CA GLU A 24 -24.22 -16.85 -37.78
C GLU A 24 -24.62 -16.02 -36.56
N TYR A 25 -25.69 -15.23 -36.71
CA TYR A 25 -26.13 -14.27 -35.70
C TYR A 25 -26.57 -14.91 -34.36
N LEU A 26 -26.84 -16.22 -34.34
CA LEU A 26 -27.20 -16.94 -33.10
C LEU A 26 -26.03 -17.12 -32.14
N ILE A 27 -24.79 -17.00 -32.61
CA ILE A 27 -23.59 -17.13 -31.76
C ILE A 27 -23.23 -15.81 -31.06
N LEU A 28 -23.70 -14.67 -31.57
CA LEU A 28 -23.47 -13.35 -30.98
C LEU A 28 -24.03 -13.21 -29.56
N PRO A 29 -25.27 -13.62 -29.25
CA PRO A 29 -25.77 -13.62 -27.88
C PRO A 29 -24.87 -14.38 -26.89
N VAL A 30 -24.28 -15.49 -27.33
CA VAL A 30 -23.33 -16.28 -26.51
C VAL A 30 -22.02 -15.50 -26.30
N ALA A 31 -21.52 -14.85 -27.35
CA ALA A 31 -20.33 -13.99 -27.26
C ALA A 31 -20.56 -12.81 -26.30
N PHE A 32 -21.73 -12.16 -26.39
CA PHE A 32 -22.12 -11.08 -25.47
C PHE A 32 -22.22 -11.56 -24.02
N LEU A 33 -22.80 -12.74 -23.79
CA LEU A 33 -22.91 -13.31 -22.45
C LEU A 33 -21.53 -13.62 -21.86
N LEU A 34 -20.62 -14.17 -22.67
CA LEU A 34 -19.23 -14.40 -22.25
C LEU A 34 -18.48 -13.10 -21.95
N ALA A 35 -18.69 -12.04 -22.75
CA ALA A 35 -18.13 -10.72 -22.47
C ALA A 35 -18.64 -10.16 -21.14
N PHE A 36 -19.94 -10.33 -20.85
CA PHE A 36 -20.54 -9.86 -19.60
C PHE A 36 -20.02 -10.61 -18.36
N ILE A 37 -19.84 -11.93 -18.47
CA ILE A 37 -19.19 -12.73 -17.42
C ILE A 37 -17.73 -12.30 -17.25
N GLY A 38 -17.01 -12.05 -18.35
CA GLY A 38 -15.64 -11.54 -18.35
C GLY A 38 -15.52 -10.20 -17.63
N LEU A 39 -16.45 -9.28 -17.87
CA LEU A 39 -16.52 -7.98 -17.20
C LEU A 39 -16.78 -8.14 -15.70
N SER A 40 -17.72 -9.00 -15.32
CA SER A 40 -18.02 -9.29 -13.91
C SER A 40 -16.83 -9.93 -13.17
N ALA A 41 -16.05 -10.77 -13.88
CA ALA A 41 -14.84 -11.36 -13.34
C ALA A 41 -13.72 -10.32 -13.16
N ALA A 42 -13.54 -9.44 -14.15
CA ALA A 42 -12.57 -8.34 -14.07
C ALA A 42 -12.86 -7.38 -12.91
N ASP A 43 -14.14 -7.04 -12.70
CA ASP A 43 -14.56 -6.19 -11.59
C ASP A 43 -14.24 -6.82 -10.21
N ARG A 44 -14.41 -8.14 -10.09
CA ARG A 44 -14.03 -8.87 -8.87
C ARG A 44 -12.52 -8.93 -8.66
N GLU A 45 -11.76 -9.16 -9.73
CA GLU A 45 -10.29 -9.13 -9.68
C GLU A 45 -9.80 -7.74 -9.22
N GLN A 46 -10.34 -6.67 -9.81
CA GLN A 46 -10.00 -5.29 -9.46
C GLN A 46 -10.40 -4.92 -8.02
N ASN A 47 -11.59 -5.33 -7.57
CA ASN A 47 -12.02 -5.11 -6.19
C ASN A 47 -11.16 -5.88 -5.18
N ALA A 48 -10.73 -7.10 -5.49
CA ALA A 48 -9.84 -7.86 -4.63
C ALA A 48 -8.46 -7.19 -4.48
N ASP A 49 -7.91 -6.70 -5.59
CA ASP A 49 -6.63 -5.96 -5.58
C ASP A 49 -6.76 -4.64 -4.80
N MET A 50 -7.87 -3.92 -4.97
CA MET A 50 -8.14 -2.68 -4.24
C MET A 50 -8.34 -2.93 -2.74
N ALA A 51 -8.99 -4.03 -2.35
CA ALA A 51 -9.15 -4.41 -0.94
C ALA A 51 -7.80 -4.70 -0.25
N SER A 52 -6.85 -5.33 -0.97
CA SER A 52 -5.50 -5.56 -0.43
C SER A 52 -4.72 -4.25 -0.21
N HIS A 53 -4.85 -3.28 -1.12
CA HIS A 53 -4.26 -1.96 -0.97
C HIS A 53 -4.93 -1.14 0.14
N ALA A 54 -6.27 -1.18 0.22
CA ALA A 54 -7.03 -0.47 1.24
C ALA A 54 -6.72 -1.02 2.64
N THR A 55 -6.60 -2.34 2.79
CA THR A 55 -6.18 -2.96 4.06
C THR A 55 -4.75 -2.55 4.43
N ALA A 56 -3.81 -2.48 3.48
CA ALA A 56 -2.47 -1.97 3.74
C ALA A 56 -2.45 -0.49 4.19
N MET A 57 -3.36 0.35 3.68
CA MET A 57 -3.48 1.76 4.14
C MET A 57 -4.18 1.90 5.49
N LEU A 58 -5.11 1.01 5.84
CA LEU A 58 -5.88 1.07 7.09
C LEU A 58 -5.16 0.42 8.27
N VAL A 59 -4.22 -0.51 8.02
CA VAL A 59 -3.38 -1.06 9.07
C VAL A 59 -2.38 0.02 9.50
N PRO A 60 -2.37 0.45 10.77
CA PRO A 60 -1.40 1.43 11.25
C PRO A 60 0.01 0.88 11.00
N ALA A 61 0.81 1.58 10.21
CA ALA A 61 2.18 1.17 9.88
C ALA A 61 3.08 0.96 11.11
N SER A 62 2.71 1.50 12.28
CA SER A 62 3.29 1.13 13.57
C SER A 62 2.25 1.30 14.67
N GLN A 63 2.27 0.36 15.61
CA GLN A 63 1.42 0.37 16.81
C GLN A 63 1.84 1.46 17.81
N ARG A 64 3.00 2.09 17.64
CA ARG A 64 3.52 3.09 18.59
C ARG A 64 3.02 4.50 18.24
N PRO A 65 2.60 5.30 19.24
CA PRO A 65 2.16 6.67 19.00
C PRO A 65 3.30 7.51 18.40
N LEU A 66 2.95 8.36 17.43
CA LEU A 66 3.87 9.34 16.87
C LEU A 66 4.00 10.50 17.85
N LEU A 67 5.19 10.70 18.42
CA LEU A 67 5.43 11.78 19.37
C LEU A 67 5.79 13.09 18.65
N PRO A 68 5.29 14.24 19.13
CA PRO A 68 5.70 15.54 18.62
C PRO A 68 7.15 15.84 18.98
N LEU A 69 7.85 16.54 18.10
CA LEU A 69 9.24 16.94 18.33
C LEU A 69 9.38 17.94 19.49
N ASP A 70 8.33 18.72 19.76
CA ASP A 70 8.29 19.77 20.79
C ASP A 70 8.53 19.23 22.22
N ALA A 71 8.29 17.94 22.44
CA ALA A 71 8.55 17.29 23.73
C ALA A 71 10.04 17.04 24.00
N PHE A 72 10.91 17.26 23.00
CA PHE A 72 12.33 16.94 23.06
C PHE A 72 13.21 18.15 22.76
N ARG A 73 14.36 18.22 23.41
CA ARG A 73 15.45 19.11 23.02
C ARG A 73 16.35 18.39 22.02
N GLY A 74 16.51 18.96 20.84
CA GLY A 74 17.39 18.42 19.80
C GLY A 74 18.85 18.77 20.02
N GLN A 75 19.74 17.80 19.78
CA GLN A 75 21.19 17.99 19.75
C GLN A 75 21.73 17.39 18.44
N ASP A 76 22.68 18.11 17.82
CA ASP A 76 23.27 17.79 16.53
C ASP A 76 22.23 17.68 15.41
N LEU A 77 21.79 18.83 14.89
CA LEU A 77 20.89 18.90 13.74
C LEU A 77 21.53 18.19 12.53
N MET A 78 20.82 17.23 11.95
CA MET A 78 21.30 16.49 10.79
C MET A 78 20.74 17.07 9.49
N PHE A 79 19.42 17.21 9.40
CA PHE A 79 18.73 17.69 8.19
C PHE A 79 17.27 18.09 8.51
N TYR A 80 16.54 18.57 7.51
CA TYR A 80 15.10 18.88 7.62
C TYR A 80 14.27 17.90 6.79
N ARG A 81 13.12 17.49 7.30
CA ARG A 81 12.15 16.68 6.56
C ARG A 81 10.72 17.11 6.91
N ALA A 82 9.87 17.23 5.88
CA ALA A 82 8.50 17.73 6.01
C ALA A 82 8.41 19.07 6.80
N GLY A 83 9.41 19.95 6.62
CA GLY A 83 9.48 21.24 7.31
C GLY A 83 9.90 21.16 8.79
N SER A 84 10.23 19.97 9.31
CA SER A 84 10.70 19.79 10.69
C SER A 84 12.18 19.39 10.77
N PRO A 85 12.93 19.90 11.76
CA PRO A 85 14.32 19.53 11.96
C PRO A 85 14.46 18.10 12.50
N VAL A 86 15.42 17.36 11.98
CA VAL A 86 15.77 16.01 12.43
C VAL A 86 17.14 16.06 13.09
N TYR A 87 17.20 15.67 14.35
CA TYR A 87 18.40 15.70 15.18
C TYR A 87 18.99 14.31 15.34
N ARG A 88 20.31 14.23 15.51
CA ARG A 88 20.98 12.96 15.80
C ARG A 88 20.59 12.42 17.17
N THR A 89 20.44 13.33 18.14
CA THR A 89 20.09 13.01 19.51
C THR A 89 18.92 13.87 19.97
N LEU A 90 17.93 13.23 20.59
CA LEU A 90 16.80 13.88 21.26
C LEU A 90 16.92 13.67 22.77
N ILE A 91 16.78 14.76 23.52
CA ILE A 91 16.88 14.75 24.98
C ILE A 91 15.51 15.08 25.56
N ALA A 92 14.96 14.14 26.33
CA ALA A 92 13.81 14.34 27.21
C ALA A 92 14.29 14.51 28.66
N ARG A 93 13.36 14.80 29.59
CA ARG A 93 13.69 15.09 31.00
C ARG A 93 14.67 14.09 31.63
N ASP A 94 14.38 12.79 31.50
CA ASP A 94 15.18 11.71 32.13
C ASP A 94 15.72 10.67 31.12
N SER A 95 15.80 11.04 29.84
CA SER A 95 16.23 10.10 28.80
C SER A 95 16.86 10.78 27.61
N ARG A 96 17.86 10.11 27.03
CA ARG A 96 18.47 10.48 25.77
C ARG A 96 18.11 9.44 24.72
N TRP A 97 17.90 9.91 23.51
CA TRP A 97 17.37 9.12 22.41
C TRP A 97 18.23 9.36 21.18
N GLN A 98 18.77 8.31 20.58
CA GLN A 98 19.63 8.39 19.41
C GLN A 98 18.89 7.94 18.16
N LEU A 99 19.03 8.70 17.08
CA LEU A 99 18.43 8.40 15.79
C LEU A 99 18.90 7.04 15.28
N LEU A 100 17.94 6.17 14.94
CA LEU A 100 18.20 4.88 14.28
C LEU A 100 17.99 4.98 12.76
N GLY A 101 16.91 5.64 12.33
CA GLY A 101 16.54 5.73 10.92
C GLY A 101 15.03 5.91 10.73
N GLU A 102 14.58 5.82 9.48
CA GLU A 102 13.17 5.92 9.14
C GLU A 102 12.41 4.64 9.51
N GLN A 103 11.15 4.80 9.91
CA GLN A 103 10.26 3.68 10.14
C GLN A 103 10.02 2.91 8.83
N GLY A 104 10.32 1.60 8.84
CA GLY A 104 10.20 0.72 7.68
C GLY A 104 11.55 0.35 7.05
N GLU A 105 12.59 1.18 7.23
CA GLU A 105 13.97 0.84 6.83
C GLU A 105 14.75 0.14 7.95
N VAL A 106 14.40 0.42 9.21
CA VAL A 106 15.09 -0.12 10.39
C VAL A 106 14.15 -0.98 11.22
N SER A 107 14.67 -2.10 11.74
CA SER A 107 13.93 -3.01 12.62
C SER A 107 13.50 -2.31 13.91
N GLU A 108 12.21 -2.37 14.25
CA GLU A 108 11.68 -1.77 15.47
C GLU A 108 12.09 -2.57 16.71
N GLU A 109 13.18 -2.18 17.37
CA GLU A 109 13.58 -2.81 18.64
C GLU A 109 12.61 -2.44 19.80
N PRO A 110 12.46 -3.33 20.82
CA PRO A 110 11.72 -3.02 22.03
C PRO A 110 12.32 -1.81 22.75
N GLY A 111 11.50 -0.80 23.04
CA GLY A 111 11.94 0.40 23.76
C GLY A 111 12.40 1.57 22.88
N CYS A 112 12.23 1.49 21.55
CA CYS A 112 12.39 2.66 20.67
C CYS A 112 11.13 3.55 20.66
N ILE A 113 11.32 4.85 20.47
CA ILE A 113 10.22 5.81 20.26
C ILE A 113 10.15 6.24 18.80
N ARG A 114 8.96 6.65 18.38
CA ARG A 114 8.73 7.24 17.07
C ARG A 114 8.45 8.73 17.23
N VAL A 115 9.22 9.57 16.55
CA VAL A 115 9.10 11.03 16.62
C VAL A 115 8.82 11.59 15.23
N TYR A 116 7.95 12.60 15.14
CA TYR A 116 7.67 13.31 13.90
C TYR A 116 8.98 13.82 13.25
N PRO A 117 9.17 13.66 11.93
CA PRO A 117 8.20 13.24 10.90
C PRO A 117 8.10 11.73 10.61
N GLY A 118 8.46 10.84 11.55
CA GLY A 118 8.37 9.38 11.37
C GLY A 118 9.68 8.64 11.57
N TYR A 119 10.63 9.24 12.29
CA TYR A 119 11.92 8.63 12.59
C TYR A 119 11.87 7.85 13.91
N LEU A 120 12.63 6.77 13.95
CA LEU A 120 12.81 5.93 15.13
C LEU A 120 14.06 6.35 15.91
N TYR A 121 13.90 6.42 17.22
CA TYR A 121 15.00 6.70 18.14
C TYR A 121 15.09 5.63 19.23
N ARG A 122 16.32 5.23 19.55
CA ARG A 122 16.64 4.28 20.61
C ARG A 122 17.04 5.00 21.88
N ARG A 123 16.59 4.53 23.04
CA ARG A 123 17.05 5.06 24.33
C ARG A 123 18.53 4.74 24.54
N GLN A 124 19.33 5.77 24.79
CA GLN A 124 20.68 5.62 25.33
C GLN A 124 20.57 5.47 26.85
N ARG A 125 21.26 4.47 27.40
CA ARG A 125 21.39 4.28 28.85
C ARG A 125 22.36 5.29 29.44
#